data_AF-A0A7X7F2C1-F1
#
_entry.id   AF-A0A7X7F2C1-F1
#
_cell.length_a   1.000
_cell.length_b   1.000
_cell.length_c   1.000
_cell.angle_alpha   90.00
_cell.angle_beta   90.00
_cell.angle_gamma   90.00
#
_symmetry.space_group_name_H-M   'P 1'
#
loop_
_entity.id
_entity.type
_entity.pdbx_description
1 polymer ?
#
loop_
_entity_poly.entity_id
_entity_poly.type
_entity_poly.pdbx_seq_one_letter_code
_entity_poly.pdbx_strand_id
1 'polypeptide(L)'
;MTHRPECLVVLMAAVAVLSTQGCSRSASRVRPPSINAVAAGAAAMEQYDTNRDGRVDATELANAPGLKAALANLDRNNDKCVDADEVAERIRIWQESRVGQTSVTTTVTFRGQPLAGATVVFEPEACLGPHVRPAVGTTTEDGVAPMKTEGADAPGVAPGLYLVRITKDGANLPAKYNIETVLGVEVARDGDYALNDQNGPLFAL
;
A
#
# COMPACT_ATOMS: atom_id res chain seq x y z
N MET A 1 22.26 56.42 -74.02
CA MET A 1 21.53 57.19 -72.98
C MET A 1 20.15 56.61 -72.88
N THR A 2 19.86 55.84 -71.82
CA THR A 2 18.58 55.79 -71.08
C THR A 2 18.53 54.58 -70.12
N HIS A 3 18.01 54.85 -68.92
CA HIS A 3 17.43 53.97 -67.89
C HIS A 3 18.30 53.23 -66.84
N ARG A 4 18.23 53.83 -65.63
CA ARG A 4 18.32 53.33 -64.23
C ARG A 4 17.23 52.24 -63.91
N PRO A 5 16.99 51.77 -62.65
CA PRO A 5 17.80 51.35 -61.49
C PRO A 5 17.28 50.02 -60.79
N GLU A 6 17.88 49.66 -59.64
CA GLU A 6 17.36 48.87 -58.47
C GLU A 6 17.42 47.33 -58.40
N CYS A 7 17.30 46.83 -57.16
CA CYS A 7 17.38 45.45 -56.63
C CYS A 7 18.80 45.01 -56.22
N LEU A 8 19.10 44.52 -55.01
CA LEU A 8 18.28 43.98 -53.93
C LEU A 8 19.15 43.92 -52.66
N VAL A 9 18.64 44.41 -51.53
CA VAL A 9 19.23 44.23 -50.19
C VAL A 9 18.98 42.78 -49.74
N VAL A 10 20.03 42.04 -49.37
CA VAL A 10 19.91 40.71 -48.74
C VAL A 10 20.25 40.84 -47.26
N LEU A 11 19.21 40.78 -46.43
CA LEU A 11 19.28 40.77 -44.97
C LEU A 11 19.26 39.30 -44.50
N MET A 12 20.38 38.78 -43.98
CA MET A 12 20.43 37.45 -43.35
C MET A 12 19.92 37.54 -41.89
N ALA A 13 18.81 36.85 -41.60
CA ALA A 13 18.30 36.66 -40.24
C ALA A 13 18.79 35.32 -39.68
N ALA A 14 19.52 35.37 -38.56
CA ALA A 14 19.98 34.19 -37.81
C ALA A 14 18.87 33.71 -36.85
N VAL A 15 18.33 32.52 -37.08
CA VAL A 15 17.34 31.87 -36.21
C VAL A 15 18.07 31.07 -35.12
N ALA A 16 17.96 31.53 -33.88
CA ALA A 16 18.43 30.80 -32.70
C ALA A 16 17.44 29.67 -32.36
N VAL A 17 17.85 28.43 -32.59
CA VAL A 17 17.10 27.22 -32.23
C VAL A 17 17.26 26.97 -30.72
N LEU A 18 16.27 27.43 -29.94
CA LEU A 18 16.12 27.08 -28.52
C LEU A 18 15.72 25.61 -28.41
N SER A 19 16.66 24.76 -27.97
CA SER A 19 16.41 23.36 -27.67
C SER A 19 15.57 23.25 -26.40
N THR A 20 14.25 23.14 -26.54
CA THR A 20 13.34 22.76 -25.46
C THR A 20 13.58 21.28 -25.13
N GLN A 21 14.59 21.00 -24.29
CA GLN A 21 14.70 19.69 -23.65
C GLN A 21 13.54 19.58 -22.65
N GLY A 22 12.43 19.02 -23.15
CA GLY A 22 11.22 18.80 -22.39
C GLY A 22 11.49 17.92 -21.17
N CYS A 23 11.00 18.35 -20.02
CA CYS A 23 10.71 17.49 -18.88
C CYS A 23 9.58 16.51 -19.26
N SER A 24 9.88 15.45 -20.03
CA SER A 24 8.92 14.43 -20.45
C SER A 24 9.09 13.08 -19.75
N ARG A 25 9.81 13.03 -18.62
CA ARG A 25 9.76 11.87 -17.72
C ARG A 25 8.66 12.06 -16.68
N SER A 26 7.40 12.04 -17.12
CA SER A 26 6.29 11.78 -16.21
C SER A 26 6.51 10.39 -15.62
N ALA A 27 6.56 10.28 -14.29
CA ALA A 27 6.68 9.00 -13.62
C ALA A 27 5.57 8.05 -14.14
N SER A 28 5.97 6.85 -14.56
CA SER A 28 5.01 5.85 -15.04
C SER A 28 3.98 5.56 -13.95
N ARG A 29 2.69 5.56 -14.30
CA ARG A 29 1.60 5.28 -13.36
C ARG A 29 1.81 3.90 -12.75
N VAL A 30 1.90 3.82 -11.43
CA VAL A 30 1.86 2.54 -10.71
C VAL A 30 0.50 1.90 -10.93
N ARG A 31 0.48 0.65 -11.41
CA ARG A 31 -0.75 -0.10 -11.67
C ARG A 31 -1.16 -0.88 -10.42
N PRO A 32 -2.47 -1.12 -10.20
CA PRO A 32 -2.93 -2.03 -9.16
C PRO A 32 -2.29 -3.41 -9.30
N PRO A 33 -2.00 -4.10 -8.19
CA PRO A 33 -1.53 -5.47 -8.24
C PRO A 33 -2.58 -6.38 -8.90
N SER A 34 -2.12 -7.31 -9.74
CA SER A 34 -2.98 -8.31 -10.38
C SER A 34 -3.23 -9.48 -9.43
N ILE A 35 -4.20 -9.32 -8.55
CA ILE A 35 -4.66 -10.33 -7.60
C ILE A 35 -5.80 -11.13 -8.25
N ASN A 36 -5.76 -12.46 -8.16
CA ASN A 36 -6.91 -13.28 -8.55
C ASN A 36 -7.88 -13.35 -7.36
N ALA A 37 -8.96 -12.56 -7.41
CA ALA A 37 -9.91 -12.40 -6.31
C ALA A 37 -10.49 -13.72 -5.80
N VAL A 38 -10.95 -14.60 -6.71
CA VAL A 38 -11.55 -15.88 -6.34
C VAL A 38 -10.51 -16.83 -5.74
N ALA A 39 -9.32 -16.89 -6.33
CA ALA A 39 -8.24 -17.71 -5.78
C ALA A 39 -7.79 -17.22 -4.40
N ALA A 40 -7.78 -15.90 -4.18
CA ALA A 40 -7.43 -15.31 -2.90
C ALA A 40 -8.47 -15.59 -1.81
N GLY A 41 -9.76 -15.51 -2.14
CA GLY A 41 -10.83 -15.92 -1.21
C GLY A 41 -10.71 -17.39 -0.82
N ALA A 42 -10.50 -18.28 -1.80
CA ALA A 42 -10.29 -19.71 -1.52
C ALA A 42 -9.03 -19.96 -0.67
N ALA A 43 -7.92 -19.28 -0.98
CA ALA A 43 -6.68 -19.40 -0.22
C ALA A 43 -6.82 -18.87 1.22
N ALA A 44 -7.63 -17.82 1.44
CA ALA A 44 -7.93 -17.33 2.77
C ALA A 44 -8.67 -18.38 3.61
N MET A 45 -9.65 -19.09 3.02
CA MET A 45 -10.32 -20.19 3.71
C MET A 45 -9.37 -21.35 3.99
N GLU A 46 -8.55 -21.75 3.01
CA GLU A 46 -7.54 -22.80 3.20
C GLU A 46 -6.58 -22.49 4.36
N GLN A 47 -6.22 -21.20 4.50
CA GLN A 47 -5.27 -20.75 5.50
C GLN A 47 -5.88 -20.61 6.90
N TYR A 48 -7.14 -20.17 7.00
CA TYR A 48 -7.71 -19.69 8.27
C TYR A 48 -9.02 -20.37 8.70
N ASP A 49 -9.81 -20.95 7.79
CA ASP A 49 -11.01 -21.76 8.13
C ASP A 49 -10.56 -23.16 8.59
N THR A 50 -10.10 -23.22 9.83
CA THR A 50 -9.54 -24.41 10.47
C THR A 50 -10.61 -25.45 10.77
N ASN A 51 -11.82 -25.00 11.11
CA ASN A 51 -12.94 -25.88 11.44
C ASN A 51 -13.69 -26.39 10.19
N ARG A 52 -13.41 -25.79 9.02
CA ARG A 52 -13.97 -26.10 7.69
C ARG A 52 -15.48 -25.89 7.59
N ASP A 53 -15.99 -24.85 8.22
CA ASP A 53 -17.40 -24.50 8.17
C ASP A 53 -17.74 -23.43 7.12
N GLY A 54 -16.74 -23.04 6.31
CA GLY A 54 -16.89 -22.17 5.15
C GLY A 54 -16.73 -20.68 5.46
N ARG A 55 -16.37 -20.31 6.69
CA ARG A 55 -16.11 -18.93 7.10
C ARG A 55 -15.01 -18.87 8.14
N VAL A 56 -14.31 -17.74 8.21
CA VAL A 56 -13.30 -17.44 9.23
C VAL A 56 -13.97 -16.68 10.36
N ASP A 57 -14.22 -17.37 11.48
CA ASP A 57 -14.93 -16.79 12.61
C ASP A 57 -14.03 -15.95 13.55
N ALA A 58 -14.60 -15.39 14.63
CA ALA A 58 -13.85 -14.56 15.58
C ALA A 58 -12.65 -15.26 16.25
N THR A 59 -12.71 -16.58 16.43
CA THR A 59 -11.62 -17.39 16.98
C THR A 59 -10.51 -17.54 15.95
N GLU A 60 -10.89 -17.80 14.70
CA GLU A 60 -9.95 -18.00 13.58
C GLU A 60 -9.31 -16.68 13.13
N LEU A 61 -10.07 -15.58 13.15
CA LEU A 61 -9.59 -14.22 12.89
C LEU A 61 -8.48 -13.80 13.86
N ALA A 62 -8.37 -14.42 15.05
CA ALA A 62 -7.24 -14.17 15.94
C ALA A 62 -5.89 -14.59 15.33
N ASN A 63 -5.91 -15.54 14.39
CA ASN A 63 -4.75 -16.01 13.64
C ASN A 63 -4.61 -15.35 12.26
N ALA A 64 -5.55 -14.49 11.86
CA ALA A 64 -5.57 -13.78 10.58
C ALA A 64 -5.55 -12.26 10.78
N PRO A 65 -4.42 -11.66 11.24
CA PRO A 65 -4.38 -10.25 11.62
C PRO A 65 -4.83 -9.29 10.51
N GLY A 66 -4.44 -9.55 9.25
CA GLY A 66 -4.82 -8.71 8.12
C GLY A 66 -6.34 -8.74 7.86
N LEU A 67 -6.96 -9.92 7.89
CA LEU A 67 -8.42 -10.07 7.75
C LEU A 67 -9.15 -9.42 8.92
N LYS A 68 -8.67 -9.65 10.15
CA LYS A 68 -9.26 -9.07 11.35
C LYS A 68 -9.22 -7.54 11.34
N ALA A 69 -8.12 -6.95 10.90
CA ALA A 69 -8.01 -5.50 10.76
C ALA A 69 -8.94 -4.94 9.69
N ALA A 70 -9.30 -5.75 8.69
CA ALA A 70 -10.19 -5.39 7.60
C ALA A 70 -11.65 -5.79 7.84
N LEU A 71 -12.00 -6.35 9.01
CA LEU A 71 -13.31 -6.99 9.23
C LEU A 71 -14.48 -6.07 8.90
N ALA A 72 -14.42 -4.79 9.31
CA ALA A 72 -15.48 -3.82 9.02
C ALA A 72 -15.72 -3.57 7.52
N ASN A 73 -14.72 -3.86 6.69
CA ASN A 73 -14.77 -3.70 5.23
C ASN A 73 -14.99 -5.04 4.49
N LEU A 74 -14.72 -6.17 5.14
CA LEU A 74 -14.93 -7.51 4.60
C LEU A 74 -16.34 -8.02 4.90
N ASP A 75 -16.77 -7.95 6.16
CA ASP A 75 -18.03 -8.48 6.69
C ASP A 75 -19.22 -7.67 6.17
N ARG A 76 -19.65 -8.01 4.95
CA ARG A 76 -20.70 -7.28 4.24
C ARG A 76 -22.07 -7.71 4.71
N ASN A 77 -22.21 -8.97 5.10
CA ASN A 77 -23.44 -9.55 5.58
C ASN A 77 -23.71 -9.27 7.08
N ASN A 78 -22.72 -8.73 7.81
CA ASN A 78 -22.72 -8.39 9.24
C ASN A 78 -22.86 -9.61 10.18
N ASP A 79 -22.33 -10.77 9.79
CA ASP A 79 -22.32 -12.00 10.60
C ASP A 79 -21.09 -12.12 11.52
N LYS A 80 -20.16 -11.14 11.44
CA LYS A 80 -18.90 -11.05 12.19
C LYS A 80 -17.88 -12.14 11.85
N CYS A 81 -18.07 -12.81 10.72
CA CYS A 81 -17.13 -13.74 10.13
C CYS A 81 -16.66 -13.16 8.79
N VAL A 82 -15.73 -13.86 8.14
CA VAL A 82 -15.30 -13.54 6.78
C VAL A 82 -15.38 -14.80 5.94
N ASP A 83 -16.11 -14.76 4.83
CA ASP A 83 -16.13 -15.86 3.86
C ASP A 83 -15.25 -15.59 2.61
N ALA A 84 -15.13 -16.60 1.75
CA ALA A 84 -14.33 -16.51 0.53
C ALA A 84 -14.83 -15.44 -0.45
N ASP A 85 -16.15 -15.24 -0.54
CA ASP A 85 -16.76 -14.29 -1.46
C ASP A 85 -16.56 -12.86 -0.97
N GLU A 86 -16.59 -12.61 0.33
CA GLU A 86 -16.28 -11.32 0.95
C GLU A 86 -14.83 -10.90 0.71
N VAL A 87 -13.87 -11.82 0.85
CA VAL A 87 -12.47 -11.56 0.48
C VAL A 87 -12.34 -11.25 -1.01
N ALA A 88 -12.96 -12.07 -1.87
CA ALA A 88 -12.92 -11.86 -3.31
C ALA A 88 -13.52 -10.51 -3.71
N GLU A 89 -14.66 -10.14 -3.12
CA GLU A 89 -15.33 -8.88 -3.39
C GLU A 89 -14.48 -7.68 -2.95
N ARG A 90 -13.86 -7.76 -1.78
CA ARG A 90 -12.98 -6.69 -1.32
C ARG A 90 -11.79 -6.47 -2.25
N ILE A 91 -11.21 -7.54 -2.78
CA ILE A 91 -10.15 -7.46 -3.79
C ILE A 91 -10.66 -6.81 -5.08
N ARG A 92 -11.87 -7.14 -5.55
CA ARG A 92 -12.46 -6.51 -6.74
C ARG A 92 -12.63 -5.00 -6.53
N ILE A 93 -13.11 -4.57 -5.37
CA ILE A 93 -13.24 -3.15 -5.01
C ILE A 93 -11.87 -2.44 -5.12
N TRP A 94 -10.79 -3.04 -4.59
CA TRP A 94 -9.45 -2.46 -4.74
C TRP A 94 -9.04 -2.34 -6.21
N GLN A 95 -9.28 -3.36 -7.03
CA GLN A 95 -8.93 -3.36 -8.45
C GLN A 95 -9.74 -2.34 -9.26
N GLU A 96 -11.03 -2.22 -8.98
CA GLU A 96 -11.95 -1.27 -9.60
C GLU A 96 -11.61 0.18 -9.27
N SER A 97 -11.05 0.44 -8.09
CA SER A 97 -10.56 1.77 -7.71
C SER A 97 -9.43 2.29 -8.63
N ARG A 98 -8.73 1.38 -9.32
CA ARG A 98 -7.55 1.64 -10.17
C ARG A 98 -6.41 2.37 -9.45
N VAL A 99 -6.37 2.27 -8.12
CA VAL A 99 -5.28 2.77 -7.28
C VAL A 99 -4.15 1.76 -7.29
N GLY A 100 -2.97 2.17 -7.77
CA GLY A 100 -1.78 1.33 -7.77
C GLY A 100 -1.12 1.25 -6.40
N GLN A 101 -1.02 2.40 -5.74
CA GLN A 101 -0.45 2.56 -4.41
C GLN A 101 -1.17 3.68 -3.68
N THR A 102 -1.30 3.53 -2.37
CA THR A 102 -1.77 4.54 -1.43
C THR A 102 -0.56 5.09 -0.69
N SER A 103 -0.49 6.41 -0.51
CA SER A 103 0.49 6.99 0.40
C SER A 103 0.13 6.59 1.82
N VAL A 104 0.99 5.80 2.46
CA VAL A 104 0.77 5.34 3.84
C VAL A 104 1.94 5.79 4.69
N THR A 105 1.60 6.46 5.78
CA THR A 105 2.50 6.73 6.90
C THR A 105 1.93 5.96 8.08
N THR A 106 2.76 5.34 8.91
CA THR A 106 2.30 4.65 10.12
C THR A 106 2.99 5.21 11.34
N THR A 107 2.29 5.23 12.47
CA THR A 107 2.86 5.62 13.75
C THR A 107 3.04 4.40 14.62
N VAL A 108 4.20 4.28 15.27
CA VAL A 108 4.48 3.22 16.24
C VAL A 108 4.83 3.84 17.57
N THR A 109 4.12 3.42 18.61
CA THR A 109 4.46 3.76 19.99
C THR A 109 4.77 2.47 20.75
N PHE A 110 5.68 2.55 21.73
CA PHE A 110 5.94 1.46 22.66
C PHE A 110 5.84 2.01 24.07
N ARG A 111 4.96 1.43 24.89
CA ARG A 111 4.67 1.90 26.26
C ARG A 111 4.27 3.38 26.31
N GLY A 112 3.46 3.81 25.33
CA GLY A 112 2.94 5.17 25.23
C GLY A 112 3.94 6.22 24.76
N GLN A 113 5.17 5.83 24.37
CA GLN A 113 6.17 6.74 23.81
C GLN A 113 6.42 6.42 22.33
N PRO A 114 6.75 7.41 21.48
CA PRO A 114 7.21 7.16 20.12
C PRO A 114 8.37 6.17 20.07
N LEU A 115 8.25 5.13 19.24
CA LEU A 115 9.31 4.14 19.09
C LEU A 115 10.21 4.52 17.90
N ALA A 116 11.32 5.21 18.17
CA ALA A 116 12.22 5.72 17.14
C ALA A 116 13.15 4.65 16.54
N GLY A 117 13.37 4.71 15.23
CA GLY A 117 14.28 3.85 14.47
C GLY A 117 13.91 2.37 14.47
N ALA A 118 12.62 2.04 14.62
CA ALA A 118 12.07 0.70 14.43
C ALA A 118 11.82 0.45 12.96
N THR A 119 12.04 -0.78 12.51
CA THR A 119 11.65 -1.24 11.18
C THR A 119 10.22 -1.75 11.25
N VAL A 120 9.38 -1.24 10.36
CA VAL A 120 8.01 -1.68 10.16
C VAL A 120 7.93 -2.37 8.81
N VAL A 121 7.45 -3.61 8.79
CA VAL A 121 7.22 -4.40 7.57
C VAL A 121 5.74 -4.71 7.46
N PHE A 122 5.14 -4.31 6.35
CA PHE A 122 3.82 -4.78 5.93
C PHE A 122 4.06 -5.96 4.99
N GLU A 123 3.88 -7.17 5.52
CA GLU A 123 3.99 -8.42 4.79
C GLU A 123 2.60 -8.79 4.24
N PRO A 124 2.42 -8.94 2.92
CA PRO A 124 1.13 -9.28 2.35
C PRO A 124 0.63 -10.61 2.90
N GLU A 125 -0.66 -10.68 3.22
CA GLU A 125 -1.29 -11.97 3.53
C GLU A 125 -1.08 -12.94 2.36
N ALA A 126 -0.68 -14.17 2.66
CA ALA A 126 -0.28 -15.15 1.64
C ALA A 126 -1.41 -15.45 0.65
N CYS A 127 -2.66 -15.34 1.10
CA CYS A 127 -3.86 -15.50 0.27
C CYS A 127 -3.90 -14.52 -0.93
N LEU A 128 -3.22 -13.36 -0.87
CA LEU A 128 -3.18 -12.40 -1.99
C LEU A 128 -2.28 -12.84 -3.16
N GLY A 129 -1.49 -13.90 -2.96
CA GLY A 129 -0.58 -14.41 -3.97
C GLY A 129 0.64 -13.50 -4.21
N PRO A 130 1.48 -13.82 -5.21
CA PRO A 130 2.83 -13.27 -5.34
C PRO A 130 2.91 -11.87 -5.95
N HIS A 131 1.78 -11.30 -6.38
CA HIS A 131 1.75 -10.02 -7.10
C HIS A 131 1.65 -8.79 -6.17
N VAL A 132 1.47 -9.02 -4.87
CA VAL A 132 1.55 -7.98 -3.85
C VAL A 132 2.92 -8.10 -3.20
N ARG A 133 3.69 -7.01 -3.19
CA ARG A 133 5.04 -6.99 -2.60
C ARG A 133 4.99 -6.41 -1.20
N PRO A 134 5.90 -6.83 -0.29
CA PRO A 134 6.02 -6.20 1.01
C PRO A 134 6.29 -4.70 0.92
N ALA A 135 5.92 -3.97 1.96
CA ALA A 135 6.31 -2.59 2.14
C ALA A 135 7.06 -2.41 3.45
N VAL A 136 8.08 -1.54 3.43
CA VAL A 136 8.95 -1.32 4.58
C VAL A 136 9.03 0.17 4.88
N GLY A 137 9.09 0.49 6.17
CA GLY A 137 9.36 1.83 6.69
C GLY A 137 10.28 1.76 7.89
N THR A 138 10.95 2.86 8.20
CA THR A 138 11.71 3.02 9.45
C THR A 138 11.18 4.23 10.18
N THR A 139 10.87 4.08 11.47
CA THR A 139 10.28 5.15 12.25
C THR A 139 11.29 6.27 12.55
N THR A 140 10.83 7.51 12.47
CA THR A 140 11.58 8.72 12.89
C THR A 140 11.60 8.86 14.40
N GLU A 141 12.19 9.94 14.92
CA GLU A 141 12.15 10.30 16.35
C GLU A 141 10.73 10.42 16.90
N ASP A 142 9.77 10.82 16.05
CA ASP A 142 8.35 10.92 16.39
C ASP A 142 7.60 9.58 16.26
N GLY A 143 8.31 8.46 16.03
CA GLY A 143 7.71 7.13 15.89
C GLY A 143 6.98 6.94 14.56
N VAL A 144 7.19 7.83 13.59
CA VAL A 144 6.47 7.87 12.32
C VAL A 144 7.28 7.21 11.22
N ALA A 145 6.71 6.26 10.48
CA ALA A 145 7.33 5.57 9.35
C ALA A 145 6.55 5.82 8.05
N PRO A 146 7.10 6.57 7.07
CA PRO A 146 6.58 6.55 5.72
C PRO A 146 6.84 5.17 5.09
N MET A 147 5.80 4.56 4.54
CA MET A 147 5.87 3.20 4.01
C MET A 147 6.17 3.21 2.50
N LYS A 148 7.04 2.30 2.06
CA LYS A 148 7.36 2.11 0.65
C LYS A 148 7.37 0.64 0.28
N THR A 149 6.63 0.31 -0.77
CA THR A 149 6.65 -1.02 -1.39
C THR A 149 8.08 -1.36 -1.85
N GLU A 150 8.55 -2.57 -1.56
CA GLU A 150 9.84 -3.05 -2.01
C GLU A 150 9.99 -2.95 -3.53
N GLY A 151 11.16 -2.50 -3.98
CA GLY A 151 11.46 -2.31 -5.40
C GLY A 151 10.57 -1.27 -6.13
N ALA A 152 9.87 -0.40 -5.40
CA ALA A 152 9.15 0.74 -5.99
C ALA A 152 10.01 2.02 -5.96
N ASP A 153 9.89 2.81 -7.03
CA ASP A 153 10.56 4.11 -7.16
C ASP A 153 9.87 5.21 -6.33
N ALA A 154 8.55 5.10 -6.17
CA ALA A 154 7.72 6.05 -5.42
C ALA A 154 7.32 5.47 -4.05
N PRO A 155 7.12 6.34 -3.03
CA PRO A 155 6.55 5.94 -1.76
C PRO A 155 5.10 5.46 -1.93
N GLY A 156 4.65 4.62 -1.01
CA GLY A 156 3.31 4.09 -1.00
C GLY A 156 3.25 2.56 -0.98
N VAL A 157 2.07 2.08 -0.65
CA VAL A 157 1.76 0.66 -0.45
C VAL A 157 0.59 0.29 -1.35
N ALA A 158 0.69 -0.85 -2.03
CA ALA A 158 -0.40 -1.35 -2.85
C ALA A 158 -1.63 -1.68 -1.96
N PRO A 159 -2.86 -1.52 -2.47
CA PRO A 159 -4.02 -2.01 -1.74
C PRO A 159 -3.91 -3.50 -1.41
N GLY A 160 -4.31 -3.91 -0.21
CA GLY A 160 -4.19 -5.29 0.26
C GLY A 160 -4.36 -5.48 1.77
N LEU A 161 -4.37 -6.74 2.19
CA LEU A 161 -4.30 -7.18 3.59
C LEU A 161 -2.85 -7.51 3.93
N TYR A 162 -2.38 -7.02 5.08
CA TYR A 162 -1.00 -7.19 5.50
C TYR A 162 -0.93 -7.63 6.96
N LEU A 163 -0.04 -8.58 7.24
CA LEU A 163 0.53 -8.77 8.56
C LEU A 163 1.57 -7.66 8.81
N VAL A 164 1.60 -7.13 10.02
CA VAL A 164 2.52 -6.03 10.37
C VAL A 164 3.56 -6.55 11.33
N ARG A 165 4.84 -6.47 10.96
CA ARG A 165 5.96 -6.86 11.81
C ARG A 165 6.80 -5.65 12.19
N ILE A 166 7.03 -5.48 13.48
CA ILE A 166 7.78 -4.36 14.02
C ILE A 166 8.96 -4.88 14.81
N THR A 167 10.16 -4.50 14.37
CA THR A 167 11.43 -4.85 15.02
C THR A 167 12.20 -3.59 15.37
N LYS A 168 12.97 -3.66 16.46
CA LYS A 168 13.87 -2.57 16.85
C LYS A 168 15.08 -3.17 17.55
N ASP A 169 16.26 -3.00 16.96
CA ASP A 169 17.51 -3.45 17.56
C ASP A 169 17.70 -2.81 18.94
N GLY A 170 18.07 -3.64 19.92
CA GLY A 170 18.23 -3.23 21.31
C GLY A 170 16.93 -3.01 22.09
N ALA A 171 15.75 -3.13 21.46
CA ALA A 171 14.47 -3.12 22.16
C ALA A 171 13.94 -4.54 22.35
N ASN A 172 13.55 -4.87 23.59
CA ASN A 172 12.89 -6.13 23.91
C ASN A 172 11.39 -6.08 23.58
N LEU A 173 11.06 -6.03 22.29
CA LEU A 173 9.67 -6.11 21.83
C LEU A 173 9.13 -7.54 21.96
N PRO A 174 7.93 -7.73 22.53
CA PRO A 174 7.26 -9.04 22.55
C PRO A 174 7.12 -9.68 21.16
N ALA A 175 7.22 -11.00 21.08
CA ALA A 175 7.15 -11.76 19.81
C ALA A 175 5.85 -11.54 19.02
N LYS A 176 4.73 -11.29 19.73
CA LYS A 176 3.43 -10.93 19.18
C LYS A 176 3.40 -9.63 18.35
N TYR A 177 4.49 -8.87 18.28
CA TYR A 177 4.60 -7.69 17.41
C TYR A 177 5.55 -7.92 16.22
N ASN A 178 6.23 -9.07 16.17
CA ASN A 178 7.14 -9.43 15.09
C ASN A 178 6.88 -10.85 14.58
N ILE A 179 7.54 -11.88 15.09
CA ILE A 179 7.52 -13.25 14.56
C ILE A 179 6.12 -13.88 14.66
N GLU A 180 5.42 -13.66 15.76
CA GLU A 180 4.07 -14.19 16.02
C GLU A 180 2.97 -13.18 15.73
N THR A 181 3.26 -12.15 14.92
CA THR A 181 2.51 -10.89 14.94
C THR A 181 0.99 -11.04 15.02
N VAL A 182 0.39 -10.29 15.96
CA VAL A 182 -1.07 -10.11 16.06
C VAL A 182 -1.52 -8.80 15.40
N LEU A 183 -0.58 -8.07 14.81
CA LEU A 183 -0.82 -6.78 14.17
C LEU A 183 -1.13 -7.02 12.70
N GLY A 184 -2.21 -6.42 12.24
CA GLY A 184 -2.59 -6.43 10.84
C GLY A 184 -3.08 -5.07 10.40
N VAL A 185 -3.13 -4.88 9.08
CA VAL A 185 -3.67 -3.68 8.48
C VAL A 185 -4.23 -3.99 7.10
N GLU A 186 -5.37 -3.39 6.80
CA GLU A 186 -5.82 -3.24 5.43
C GLU A 186 -5.28 -1.93 4.86
N VAL A 187 -4.53 -1.99 3.77
CA VAL A 187 -4.26 -0.79 2.96
C VAL A 187 -5.34 -0.67 1.90
N ALA A 188 -6.15 0.38 1.99
CA ALA A 188 -7.15 0.71 0.98
C ALA A 188 -7.43 2.22 1.02
N ARG A 189 -8.04 2.75 -0.05
CA ARG A 189 -8.44 4.17 -0.10
C ARG A 189 -9.50 4.51 0.96
N ASP A 190 -10.36 3.55 1.25
CA ASP A 190 -11.46 3.56 2.20
C ASP A 190 -11.16 2.69 3.43
N GLY A 191 -9.88 2.39 3.68
CA GLY A 191 -9.47 1.69 4.90
C GLY A 191 -9.84 2.50 6.15
N ASP A 192 -10.06 1.84 7.29
CA ASP A 192 -10.55 2.46 8.51
C ASP A 192 -9.73 3.70 8.96
N TYR A 193 -8.40 3.62 8.90
CA TYR A 193 -7.53 4.76 9.21
C TYR A 193 -7.69 5.94 8.24
N ALA A 194 -8.09 5.69 6.99
CA ALA A 194 -8.28 6.72 5.99
C ALA A 194 -9.61 7.48 6.19
N LEU A 195 -10.59 6.86 6.85
CA LEU A 195 -11.88 7.48 7.15
C LEU A 195 -11.86 8.29 8.45
N ASN A 196 -10.97 7.95 9.39
CA ASN A 196 -10.93 8.56 10.74
C ASN A 196 -9.94 9.74 10.87
N ASP A 197 -9.55 10.38 9.76
CA ASP A 197 -8.57 11.49 9.68
C ASP A 197 -7.25 11.19 10.43
N GLN A 198 -6.90 9.91 10.57
CA GLN A 198 -5.63 9.51 11.15
C GLN A 198 -4.55 9.69 10.07
N ASN A 199 -3.35 10.10 10.48
CA ASN A 199 -2.16 10.18 9.61
C ASN A 199 -1.65 8.79 9.15
N GLY A 200 -2.57 7.82 9.03
CA GLY A 200 -2.40 6.40 8.74
C GLY A 200 -2.48 5.49 9.98
N PRO A 201 -2.16 4.20 9.84
CA PRO A 201 -2.30 3.21 10.93
C PRO A 201 -1.44 3.56 12.14
N LEU A 202 -2.01 3.43 13.35
CA LEU A 202 -1.29 3.54 14.62
C LEU A 202 -1.13 2.15 15.25
N PHE A 203 0.10 1.77 15.56
CA PHE A 203 0.42 0.56 16.33
C PHE A 203 0.95 0.94 17.71
N ALA A 204 0.13 0.70 18.74
CA ALA A 204 0.49 0.93 20.13
C ALA A 204 0.94 -0.39 20.79
N LEU A 205 2.24 -0.48 21.11
CA LEU A 205 2.94 -1.68 21.56
C LEU A 205 3.12 -1.75 23.08
#